data_AF-A0A4Y2VHZ2-F1
#
_entry.id   AF-A0A4Y2VHZ2-F1
#
_cell.length_a   1.000
_cell.length_b   1.000
_cell.length_c   1.000
_cell.angle_alpha   90.00
_cell.angle_beta   90.00
_cell.angle_gamma   90.00
#
_symmetry.space_group_name_H-M   'P 1'
#
loop_
_entity.id
_entity.type
_entity.pdbx_description
1 polymer ?
#
loop_
_entity_poly.entity_id
_entity_poly.type
_entity_poly.pdbx_seq_one_letter_code
_entity_poly.pdbx_strand_id
1 'polypeptide(L)'
;GFLRPFLMGYLALSAIRLLSLRKELILSPSLFLYLLTDKRNFNLGLFLGGFGGTFKVVNCLLRWYIGKDLPIYAIPAALLGGLWMKFFSSSTLSLYLFWKLLEFGYLSGIEAGSLPHVKGFQPLLLSASTALLIHASAVEPHNLKPSYWRFLQQITNNK
;
A
#
# COMPACT_ATOMS: atom_id res chain seq x y z
N GLY A 1 -10.87 16.89 6.00
CA GLY A 1 -9.48 17.36 5.97
C GLY A 1 -8.51 16.22 6.23
N PHE A 2 -7.30 16.35 5.70
CA PHE A 2 -6.08 15.53 5.87
C PHE A 2 -5.91 14.88 7.26
N LEU A 3 -6.28 15.58 8.34
CA LEU A 3 -6.18 15.08 9.71
C LEU A 3 -6.92 13.77 9.97
N ARG A 4 -8.15 13.60 9.47
CA ARG A 4 -8.96 12.39 9.78
C ARG A 4 -8.34 11.09 9.26
N PRO A 5 -7.97 10.95 7.96
CA PRO A 5 -7.30 9.76 7.47
C PRO A 5 -5.87 9.59 8.02
N PHE A 6 -5.17 10.70 8.29
CA PHE A 6 -3.86 10.67 8.96
C PHE A 6 -3.95 10.07 10.38
N LEU A 7 -4.86 10.59 11.21
CA LEU A 7 -5.13 10.09 12.56
C LEU A 7 -5.64 8.66 12.55
N MET A 8 -6.55 8.31 11.63
CA MET A 8 -7.11 6.96 11.54
C MET A 8 -6.04 5.92 11.14
N GLY A 9 -5.16 6.27 10.18
CA GLY A 9 -4.01 5.44 9.82
C GLY A 9 -2.98 5.31 10.94
N TYR A 10 -2.67 6.41 11.63
CA TYR A 10 -1.73 6.43 12.76
C TYR A 10 -2.25 5.63 13.97
N LEU A 11 -3.53 5.79 14.32
CA LEU A 11 -4.18 5.09 15.43
C LEU A 11 -4.36 3.59 15.14
N ALA A 12 -4.74 3.21 13.92
CA ALA A 12 -4.89 1.80 13.56
C ALA A 12 -3.54 1.04 13.65
N LEU A 13 -2.45 1.62 13.13
CA LEU A 13 -1.15 0.96 13.16
C LEU A 13 -0.53 0.90 14.56
N SER A 14 -0.68 1.98 15.35
CA SER A 14 -0.23 2.00 16.74
C SER A 14 -1.01 1.00 17.58
N ALA A 15 -2.34 0.88 17.41
CA ALA A 15 -3.16 -0.11 18.10
C ALA A 15 -2.76 -1.56 17.76
N ILE A 16 -2.53 -1.88 16.49
CA ILE A 16 -2.10 -3.22 16.06
C ILE A 16 -0.73 -3.57 16.65
N ARG A 17 0.25 -2.65 16.63
CA ARG A 17 1.57 -2.88 17.23
C ARG A 17 1.52 -2.99 18.76
N LEU A 18 0.66 -2.22 19.43
CA LEU A 18 0.44 -2.35 20.88
C LEU A 18 -0.10 -3.72 21.26
N LEU A 19 -1.05 -4.23 20.47
CA LEU A 19 -1.63 -5.55 20.69
C LEU A 19 -0.61 -6.65 20.45
N SER A 20 0.24 -6.53 19.42
CA SER A 20 1.29 -7.50 19.13
C SER A 20 2.46 -7.49 20.11
N LEU A 21 2.80 -6.34 20.72
CA LEU A 21 3.88 -6.20 21.71
C LEU A 21 3.39 -6.11 23.16
N ARG A 22 2.13 -6.49 23.44
CA ARG A 22 1.50 -6.37 24.77
C ARG A 22 2.39 -6.89 25.91
N LYS A 23 3.12 -7.99 25.68
CA LYS A 23 3.98 -8.62 26.69
C LYS A 23 5.28 -7.85 26.99
N GLU A 24 5.90 -7.23 25.99
CA GLU A 24 7.12 -6.40 26.16
C GLU A 24 6.79 -4.98 26.67
N LEU A 25 5.60 -4.48 26.34
CA LEU A 25 5.13 -3.16 26.72
C LEU A 25 4.90 -3.04 28.24
N ILE A 26 4.47 -4.12 28.88
CA ILE A 26 4.27 -4.19 30.34
C ILE A 26 5.61 -4.10 31.08
N LEU A 27 6.70 -4.56 30.47
CA LEU A 27 8.04 -4.50 31.06
C LEU A 27 8.74 -3.14 30.85
N SER A 28 8.35 -2.35 29.85
CA SER A 28 9.10 -1.15 29.45
C SER A 28 8.21 -0.06 28.81
N PRO A 29 7.71 0.91 29.58
CA PRO A 29 6.83 1.97 29.07
C PRO A 29 7.57 2.98 28.15
N SER A 30 8.90 3.07 28.22
CA SER A 30 9.71 3.92 27.33
C SER A 30 9.72 3.43 25.88
N LEU A 31 9.49 2.13 25.65
CA LEU A 31 9.37 1.55 24.31
C LEU A 31 8.10 2.03 23.58
N PHE A 32 7.05 2.43 24.30
CA PHE A 32 5.82 2.98 23.71
C PHE A 32 6.07 4.33 23.00
N LEU A 33 6.78 5.26 23.65
CA LEU A 33 7.16 6.54 23.04
C LEU A 33 8.16 6.35 21.90
N TYR A 34 9.05 5.37 22.01
CA TYR A 34 9.99 5.02 20.95
C TYR A 34 9.27 4.39 19.73
N LEU A 35 8.28 3.52 19.93
CA LEU A 35 7.47 2.95 18.85
C LEU A 35 6.57 4.00 18.18
N LEU A 36 6.04 4.97 18.94
CA LEU A 36 5.30 6.11 18.38
C LEU A 36 6.21 7.04 17.56
N THR A 37 7.50 7.10 17.90
CA THR A 37 8.54 7.89 17.23
C THR A 37 9.33 7.07 16.19
N ASP A 38 9.00 5.79 15.99
CA ASP A 38 9.66 4.96 14.98
C ASP A 38 9.40 5.58 13.60
N LYS A 39 10.49 5.96 12.91
CA LYS A 39 10.45 6.64 11.60
C LYS A 39 9.54 5.92 10.61
N ARG A 40 9.43 4.59 10.72
CA ARG A 40 8.55 3.77 9.87
C ARG A 40 7.05 4.04 10.09
N ASN A 41 6.61 4.20 11.35
CA ASN A 41 5.21 4.50 11.65
C ASN A 41 4.85 5.92 11.25
N PHE A 42 5.77 6.87 11.47
CA PHE A 42 5.59 8.25 11.03
C PHE A 42 5.53 8.35 9.50
N ASN A 43 6.44 7.68 8.77
CA ASN A 43 6.44 7.68 7.31
C ASN A 43 5.17 7.05 6.72
N LEU A 44 4.62 6.01 7.36
CA LEU A 44 3.37 5.40 6.92
C LEU A 44 2.18 6.34 7.18
N GLY A 45 2.13 6.99 8.34
CA GLY A 45 1.14 8.03 8.63
C GLY A 45 1.22 9.18 7.61
N LEU A 46 2.44 9.65 7.31
CA LEU A 46 2.69 10.68 6.30
C LEU A 46 2.25 10.24 4.90
N PHE A 47 2.46 8.98 4.53
CA PHE A 47 1.98 8.41 3.27
C PHE A 47 0.44 8.42 3.20
N LEU A 48 -0.24 7.85 4.19
CA LEU A 48 -1.71 7.76 4.20
C LEU A 48 -2.38 9.14 4.26
N GLY A 49 -1.84 10.02 5.10
CA GLY A 49 -2.28 11.41 5.19
C GLY A 49 -2.02 12.16 3.89
N GLY A 50 -0.79 12.09 3.37
CA GLY A 50 -0.34 12.74 2.15
C GLY A 50 -1.16 12.35 0.93
N PHE A 51 -1.40 11.05 0.76
CA PHE A 51 -2.26 10.52 -0.29
C PHE A 51 -3.67 11.09 -0.19
N GLY A 52 -4.34 10.95 0.96
CA GLY A 52 -5.72 11.40 1.15
C GLY A 52 -5.90 12.92 1.11
N GLY A 53 -4.88 13.68 1.54
CA GLY A 53 -4.85 15.14 1.45
C GLY A 53 -4.73 15.61 0.02
N THR A 54 -3.72 15.11 -0.69
CA THR A 54 -3.47 15.46 -2.10
C THR A 54 -4.66 15.09 -2.97
N PHE A 55 -5.26 13.91 -2.75
CA PHE A 55 -6.47 13.51 -3.46
C PHE A 55 -7.59 14.54 -3.33
N LYS A 56 -7.84 15.07 -2.12
CA LYS A 56 -8.87 16.09 -1.90
C LYS A 56 -8.48 17.45 -2.47
N VAL A 57 -7.22 17.88 -2.29
CA VAL A 57 -6.73 19.16 -2.83
C VAL A 57 -6.87 19.17 -4.34
N VAL A 58 -6.45 18.10 -5.03
CA VAL A 58 -6.54 18.01 -6.50
C VAL A 58 -8.00 18.01 -6.95
N ASN A 59 -8.88 17.23 -6.32
CA ASN A 59 -10.30 17.23 -6.67
C ASN A 59 -10.97 18.60 -6.43
N CYS A 60 -10.66 19.27 -5.31
CA CYS A 60 -11.16 20.62 -5.02
C CYS A 60 -10.65 21.64 -6.04
N LEU A 61 -9.37 21.59 -6.42
CA LEU A 61 -8.80 22.47 -7.44
C LEU A 61 -9.47 22.24 -8.81
N LEU A 62 -9.63 20.99 -9.22
CA LEU A 62 -10.29 20.65 -10.50
C LEU A 62 -11.76 21.07 -10.51
N ARG A 63 -12.47 20.92 -9.39
CA ARG A 63 -13.84 21.41 -9.22
C ARG A 63 -13.91 22.94 -9.30
N TRP A 64 -12.93 23.65 -8.75
CA TRP A 64 -12.87 25.11 -8.83
C TRP A 64 -12.59 25.59 -10.25
N TYR A 65 -11.68 24.94 -10.99
CA TYR A 65 -11.34 25.32 -12.37
C TYR A 65 -12.43 24.98 -13.39
N ILE A 66 -13.12 23.84 -13.25
CA ILE A 66 -14.05 23.34 -14.27
C ILE A 66 -15.53 23.48 -13.84
N GLY A 67 -15.80 23.74 -12.56
CA GLY A 67 -17.15 23.97 -12.03
C GLY A 67 -18.07 22.75 -12.05
N LYS A 68 -17.57 21.56 -12.41
CA LYS A 68 -18.30 20.29 -12.46
C LYS A 68 -17.57 19.22 -11.66
N ASP A 69 -18.30 18.24 -11.15
CA ASP A 69 -17.72 17.02 -10.56
C ASP A 69 -17.84 15.87 -11.55
N LEU A 70 -16.70 15.44 -12.09
CA LEU A 70 -16.61 14.28 -12.96
C LEU A 70 -15.76 13.20 -12.29
N PRO A 71 -16.13 11.91 -12.42
CA PRO A 71 -15.37 10.80 -11.84
C PRO A 71 -13.97 10.67 -12.43
N ILE A 72 -13.74 11.22 -13.63
CA ILE A 72 -12.45 11.22 -14.33
C ILE A 72 -11.36 11.96 -13.52
N TYR A 73 -11.75 12.91 -12.67
CA TYR A 73 -10.83 13.66 -11.82
C TYR A 73 -10.17 12.83 -10.71
N ALA A 74 -10.73 11.66 -10.39
CA ALA A 74 -10.11 10.73 -9.47
C ALA A 74 -8.77 10.18 -10.00
N ILE A 75 -8.59 10.10 -11.33
CA ILE A 75 -7.37 9.58 -11.97
C ILE A 75 -6.15 10.49 -11.68
N PRO A 76 -6.15 11.78 -12.06
CA PRO A 76 -5.01 12.67 -11.77
C PRO A 76 -4.82 12.87 -10.26
N ALA A 77 -5.90 12.88 -9.48
CA ALA A 77 -5.83 12.97 -8.02
C ALA A 77 -5.14 11.76 -7.39
N ALA A 78 -5.44 10.54 -7.86
CA ALA A 78 -4.81 9.32 -7.40
C ALA A 78 -3.34 9.22 -7.83
N LEU A 79 -3.01 9.64 -9.07
CA LEU A 79 -1.63 9.66 -9.56
C LEU A 79 -0.74 10.61 -8.74
N LEU A 80 -1.21 11.85 -8.50
CA LEU A 80 -0.49 12.82 -7.67
C LEU A 80 -0.42 12.39 -6.21
N GLY A 81 -1.50 11.82 -5.67
CA GLY A 81 -1.51 11.23 -4.33
C GLY A 81 -0.51 10.08 -4.20
N GLY A 82 -0.38 9.23 -5.23
CA GLY A 82 0.52 8.08 -5.25
C GLY A 82 2.00 8.44 -5.12
N LEU A 83 2.40 9.68 -5.48
CA LEU A 83 3.78 10.16 -5.31
C LEU A 83 4.22 10.17 -3.84
N TRP A 84 3.28 10.27 -2.89
CA TRP A 84 3.58 10.18 -1.47
C TRP A 84 4.10 8.81 -1.04
N MET A 85 3.93 7.78 -1.87
CA MET A 85 4.46 6.44 -1.60
C MET A 85 6.01 6.42 -1.53
N LYS A 86 6.68 7.44 -2.10
CA LYS A 86 8.13 7.63 -1.95
C LYS A 86 8.58 7.78 -0.49
N PHE A 87 7.74 8.34 0.39
CA PHE A 87 8.07 8.48 1.81
C PHE A 87 8.04 7.14 2.56
N PHE A 88 7.22 6.19 2.11
CA PHE A 88 7.16 4.83 2.64
C PHE A 88 7.61 3.83 1.57
N SER A 89 8.91 3.83 1.29
CA SER A 89 9.53 2.95 0.31
C SER A 89 9.60 1.51 0.84
N SER A 90 8.53 0.75 0.66
CA SER A 90 8.55 -0.70 0.81
C SER A 90 8.02 -1.37 -0.45
N SER A 91 8.88 -2.16 -1.11
CA SER A 91 8.56 -2.84 -2.36
C SER A 91 7.34 -3.76 -2.18
N THR A 92 7.20 -4.40 -1.02
CA THR A 92 6.06 -5.27 -0.69
C THR A 92 4.74 -4.51 -0.66
N LEU A 93 4.68 -3.35 0.00
CA LEU A 93 3.42 -2.59 0.09
C LEU A 93 3.04 -2.02 -1.27
N SER A 94 4.01 -1.46 -2.00
CA SER A 94 3.77 -0.91 -3.34
C SER A 94 3.22 -1.98 -4.30
N LEU A 95 3.84 -3.16 -4.32
CA LEU A 95 3.41 -4.27 -5.18
C LEU A 95 2.02 -4.78 -4.77
N TYR A 96 1.76 -4.88 -3.46
CA TYR A 96 0.45 -5.28 -2.94
C TYR A 96 -0.66 -4.30 -3.35
N LEU A 97 -0.42 -3.00 -3.16
CA LEU A 97 -1.38 -1.95 -3.53
C LEU A 97 -1.61 -1.92 -5.03
N PHE A 98 -0.57 -2.10 -5.84
CA PHE A 98 -0.67 -2.19 -7.30
C PHE A 98 -1.61 -3.34 -7.72
N TRP A 99 -1.39 -4.55 -7.21
CA TRP A 99 -2.24 -5.69 -7.53
C TRP A 99 -3.67 -5.53 -7.04
N LYS A 100 -3.86 -4.97 -5.84
CA LYS A 100 -5.20 -4.67 -5.32
C LYS A 100 -5.94 -3.60 -6.13
N LEU A 101 -5.23 -2.59 -6.63
CA LEU A 101 -5.79 -1.60 -7.56
C LEU A 101 -6.23 -2.26 -8.86
N LEU A 102 -5.43 -3.18 -9.39
CA LEU A 102 -5.77 -3.90 -10.63
C LEU A 102 -6.98 -4.81 -10.43
N GLU A 103 -7.06 -5.50 -9.29
CA GLU A 103 -8.24 -6.31 -8.92
C GLU A 103 -9.50 -5.45 -8.81
N PHE A 104 -9.43 -4.36 -8.04
CA PHE A 104 -10.57 -3.47 -7.85
C PHE A 104 -10.98 -2.77 -9.16
N GLY A 105 -10.02 -2.30 -9.95
CA GLY A 105 -10.29 -1.64 -11.23
C GLY A 105 -10.99 -2.56 -12.23
N TYR A 106 -10.63 -3.85 -12.26
CA TYR A 106 -11.31 -4.83 -13.09
C TYR A 106 -12.74 -5.09 -12.62
N LEU A 107 -12.95 -5.24 -11.31
CA LEU A 107 -14.29 -5.42 -10.73
C LEU A 107 -15.19 -4.21 -11.01
N SER A 108 -14.70 -3.00 -10.75
CA SER A 108 -15.43 -1.77 -11.09
C SER A 108 -15.69 -1.62 -12.59
N GLY A 109 -14.78 -2.10 -13.45
CA GLY A 109 -14.95 -2.12 -14.90
C GLY A 109 -16.03 -3.10 -15.37
N ILE A 110 -16.20 -4.23 -14.67
CA ILE A 110 -17.31 -5.17 -14.90
C ILE A 110 -18.64 -4.53 -14.44
N GLU A 111 -18.67 -3.89 -13.27
CA GLU A 111 -19.87 -3.22 -12.75
C GLU A 111 -20.36 -2.10 -13.68
N ALA A 112 -19.42 -1.40 -14.33
CA ALA A 112 -19.71 -0.38 -15.33
C ALA A 112 -20.14 -0.95 -16.70
N GLY A 113 -20.24 -2.27 -16.85
CA GLY A 113 -20.66 -2.95 -18.09
C GLY A 113 -19.67 -2.83 -19.26
N SER A 114 -18.45 -2.36 -19.01
CA SER A 114 -17.46 -2.07 -20.07
C SER A 114 -16.53 -3.26 -20.38
N LEU A 115 -16.45 -4.25 -19.48
CA LEU A 115 -15.56 -5.41 -19.62
C LEU A 115 -16.33 -6.73 -19.54
N PRO A 116 -16.05 -7.71 -20.42
CA PRO A 116 -16.64 -9.04 -20.34
C PRO A 116 -16.16 -9.76 -19.08
N HIS A 117 -17.07 -10.49 -18.42
CA HIS A 117 -16.75 -11.26 -17.22
C HIS A 117 -15.85 -12.46 -17.58
N VAL A 118 -14.53 -12.32 -17.41
CA VAL A 118 -13.57 -13.41 -17.59
C VAL A 118 -13.67 -14.36 -16.40
N LYS A 119 -14.15 -15.58 -16.65
CA LYS A 119 -14.12 -16.68 -15.67
C LYS A 119 -12.66 -16.98 -15.31
N GLY A 120 -12.28 -16.79 -14.05
CA GLY A 120 -10.93 -17.09 -13.56
C GLY A 120 -9.93 -15.92 -13.53
N PHE A 121 -10.41 -14.67 -13.51
CA PHE A 121 -9.55 -13.50 -13.38
C PHE A 121 -8.64 -13.52 -12.13
N GLN A 122 -9.15 -13.98 -10.98
CA GLN A 122 -8.37 -14.07 -9.75
C GLN A 122 -7.17 -15.04 -9.86
N PRO A 123 -7.32 -16.28 -10.36
CA PRO A 123 -6.19 -17.16 -10.70
C PRO A 123 -5.19 -16.54 -11.66
N LEU A 124 -5.64 -15.77 -12.66
CA LEU A 124 -4.77 -15.13 -13.64
C LEU A 124 -3.94 -13.99 -13.02
N LEU A 125 -4.54 -13.18 -12.15
CA LEU A 125 -3.81 -12.20 -11.35
C LEU A 125 -2.77 -12.86 -10.46
N LEU A 126 -3.16 -13.96 -9.82
CA LEU A 126 -2.27 -14.69 -8.92
C LEU A 126 -1.08 -15.28 -9.70
N SER A 127 -1.31 -15.91 -10.85
CA SER A 127 -0.24 -16.46 -11.68
C SER A 127 0.67 -15.35 -12.21
N ALA A 128 0.12 -14.22 -12.66
CA ALA A 128 0.89 -13.07 -13.11
C ALA A 128 1.74 -12.44 -11.98
N SER A 129 1.18 -12.29 -10.79
CA SER A 129 1.90 -11.78 -9.62
C SER A 129 3.03 -12.71 -9.19
N THR A 130 2.82 -14.02 -9.25
CA THR A 130 3.82 -15.02 -8.92
C THR A 130 4.94 -15.06 -9.98
N ALA A 131 4.58 -14.98 -11.26
CA ALA A 131 5.54 -14.89 -12.36
C ALA A 131 6.42 -13.64 -12.24
N LEU A 132 5.85 -12.48 -11.93
CA LEU A 132 6.60 -11.24 -11.70
C LEU A 132 7.53 -11.35 -10.49
N LEU A 133 7.08 -11.97 -9.38
CA LEU A 133 7.93 -12.19 -8.20
C LEU A 133 9.12 -13.11 -8.50
N ILE A 134 8.90 -14.19 -9.25
CA ILE A 134 9.95 -15.11 -9.66
C ILE A 134 10.93 -14.40 -10.59
N HIS A 135 10.43 -13.66 -11.57
CA HIS A 135 11.28 -12.88 -12.48
C HIS A 135 12.13 -11.85 -11.74
N ALA A 136 11.52 -11.06 -10.84
CA ALA A 136 12.24 -10.11 -9.99
C ALA A 136 13.31 -10.79 -9.12
N SER A 137 13.03 -12.00 -8.61
CA SER A 137 14.00 -12.77 -7.82
C SER A 137 15.19 -13.30 -8.63
N ALA A 138 14.99 -13.59 -9.92
CA ALA A 138 16.06 -14.03 -10.80
C ALA A 138 17.00 -12.89 -11.20
N VAL A 139 16.46 -11.67 -11.38
CA VAL A 139 17.24 -10.50 -11.83
C VAL A 139 17.90 -9.77 -10.66
N GLU A 140 17.19 -9.58 -9.55
CA GLU A 140 17.66 -8.81 -8.38
C GLU A 140 17.28 -9.48 -7.05
N PRO A 141 18.01 -10.53 -6.63
CA PRO A 141 17.70 -11.28 -5.40
C PRO A 141 17.80 -10.44 -4.12
N HIS A 142 18.53 -9.32 -4.15
CA HIS A 142 18.71 -8.41 -3.02
C HIS A 142 17.42 -7.65 -2.64
N ASN A 143 16.45 -7.57 -3.56
CA ASN A 143 15.20 -6.83 -3.34
C ASN A 143 14.10 -7.71 -2.69
N LEU A 144 14.38 -9.01 -2.49
CA LEU A 144 13.48 -9.91 -1.77
C LEU A 144 13.53 -9.70 -0.27
N LYS A 145 12.37 -9.93 0.36
CA LYS A 145 12.29 -9.98 1.81
C LYS A 145 13.27 -11.05 2.33
N PRO A 146 14.13 -10.75 3.32
CA PRO A 146 15.16 -11.69 3.79
C PRO A 146 14.64 -13.06 4.23
N SER A 147 13.39 -13.11 4.72
CA SER A 147 12.73 -14.36 5.09
C SER A 147 12.48 -15.29 3.88
N TYR A 148 12.18 -14.72 2.71
CA TYR A 148 11.92 -15.48 1.50
C TYR A 148 13.24 -15.99 0.90
N TRP A 149 14.28 -15.17 0.96
CA TRP A 149 15.64 -15.59 0.58
C TRP A 149 16.11 -16.79 1.42
N ARG A 150 15.92 -16.75 2.75
CA ARG A 150 16.24 -17.88 3.63
C ARG A 150 15.45 -19.15 3.29
N PHE A 151 14.18 -19.02 2.92
CA PHE A 151 13.36 -20.14 2.47
C PHE A 151 13.88 -20.75 1.18
N LEU A 152 14.24 -19.91 0.20
CA LEU A 152 14.85 -20.37 -1.05
C LEU A 152 16.19 -21.07 -0.78
N GLN A 153 17.04 -20.51 0.08
CA GLN A 153 18.30 -21.15 0.48
C GLN A 153 18.10 -22.50 1.18
N GLN A 154 17.05 -22.65 1.98
CA GLN A 154 16.69 -23.93 2.60
C GLN A 154 16.26 -24.98 1.57
N ILE A 155 15.50 -24.57 0.54
CA ILE A 155 15.04 -25.49 -0.52
C ILE A 155 16.19 -25.87 -1.46
N THR A 156 17.05 -24.91 -1.81
CA THR A 156 18.18 -25.12 -2.73
C THR A 156 19.42 -25.68 -2.02
N ASN A 157 19.34 -25.93 -0.71
CA ASN A 157 20.46 -26.42 0.11
C ASN A 157 21.73 -25.57 -0.05
N ASN A 158 21.56 -24.24 -0.02
CA ASN A 158 22.63 -23.23 -0.16
C ASN A 158 23.46 -23.32 -1.46
N LYS A 159 22.91 -23.93 -2.52
CA LYS A 159 23.47 -23.94 -3.88
C LYS A 159 22.87 -22.86 -4.77
#